data_AF-A0A3L7NT42-F1
#
_entry.id   AF-A0A3L7NT42-F1
#
_cell.length_a   1.000
_cell.length_b   1.000
_cell.length_c   1.000
_cell.angle_alpha   90.00
_cell.angle_beta   90.00
_cell.angle_gamma   90.00
#
_symmetry.space_group_name_H-M   'P 1'
#
loop_
_entity.id
_entity.type
_entity.pdbx_description
1 polymer ?
#
loop_
_entity_poly.entity_id
_entity_poly.type
_entity_poly.pdbx_seq_one_letter_code
_entity_poly.pdbx_strand_id
1 'polypeptide(L)'
;MNSESHELKAFREMFMKCMLRITTIGFLALYGLSSPAGAEIVLLGSVSTAGNTPDRSGLSDSIGQGTPHNLFGAVSGLEHVGDNHYLALPDRGPFDGASQFQCRFHTIELSIPTAGDRSARFHLLQTTLLKTEEGVPLVGALEAFNTQVPSKSLRLDPEALRVGSLDAVYVSDE
;
A
#
# COMPACT_ATOMS: atom_id res chain seq x y z
N MET A 1 59.73 -21.28 49.16
CA MET A 1 58.34 -21.49 48.66
C MET A 1 57.48 -20.33 49.14
N ASN A 2 57.23 -19.34 48.28
CA ASN A 2 56.15 -18.31 48.39
C ASN A 2 56.32 -17.15 47.37
N SER A 3 57.39 -17.11 46.57
CA SER A 3 57.60 -16.04 45.58
C SER A 3 56.92 -16.29 44.22
N GLU A 4 56.83 -17.53 43.74
CA GLU A 4 56.20 -17.86 42.44
C GLU A 4 54.67 -17.67 42.43
N SER A 5 54.02 -17.73 43.60
CA SER A 5 52.57 -17.58 43.71
C SER A 5 52.09 -16.13 43.52
N HIS A 6 52.96 -15.14 43.77
CA HIS A 6 52.63 -13.72 43.60
C HIS A 6 52.71 -13.28 42.15
N GLU A 7 53.73 -13.73 41.41
CA GLU A 7 53.88 -13.36 39.99
C GLU A 7 52.81 -13.98 39.11
N LEU A 8 52.45 -15.24 39.35
CA LEU A 8 51.39 -15.91 38.60
C LEU A 8 50.01 -15.26 38.84
N LYS A 9 49.77 -14.76 40.06
CA LYS A 9 48.54 -14.04 40.41
C LYS A 9 48.49 -12.65 39.74
N ALA A 10 49.62 -11.93 39.73
CA ALA A 10 49.74 -10.64 39.06
C ALA A 10 49.57 -10.78 37.53
N PHE A 11 50.15 -11.81 36.92
CA PHE A 11 50.01 -12.09 35.49
C PHE A 11 48.56 -12.42 35.12
N ARG A 12 47.86 -13.25 35.91
CA ARG A 12 46.45 -13.58 35.67
C ARG A 12 45.54 -12.36 35.83
N GLU A 13 45.78 -11.52 36.82
CA GLU A 13 45.02 -10.27 36.97
C GLU A 13 45.27 -9.29 35.84
N MET A 14 46.52 -9.15 35.37
CA MET A 14 46.87 -8.31 34.24
C MET A 14 46.25 -8.82 32.94
N PHE A 15 46.28 -10.15 32.71
CA PHE A 15 45.69 -10.79 31.53
C PHE A 15 44.16 -10.68 31.53
N MET A 16 43.50 -10.87 32.67
CA MET A 16 42.05 -10.69 32.82
C MET A 16 41.62 -9.22 32.67
N LYS A 17 42.39 -8.27 33.21
CA LYS A 17 42.14 -6.82 33.02
C LYS A 17 42.36 -6.39 31.56
N CYS A 18 43.35 -6.96 30.86
CA CYS A 18 43.55 -6.73 29.42
C CYS A 18 42.44 -7.33 28.58
N MET A 19 42.05 -8.60 28.80
CA MET A 19 40.94 -9.20 28.08
C MET A 19 39.64 -8.43 28.32
N LEU A 20 39.31 -8.09 29.57
CA LEU A 20 38.11 -7.32 29.89
C LEU A 20 38.09 -5.93 29.21
N ARG A 21 39.24 -5.24 29.13
CA ARG A 21 39.37 -3.97 28.39
C ARG A 21 39.20 -4.13 26.89
N ILE A 22 39.74 -5.21 26.30
CA ILE A 22 39.60 -5.49 24.86
C ILE A 22 38.14 -5.80 24.51
N THR A 23 37.42 -6.55 25.35
CA THR A 23 35.99 -6.86 25.11
C THR A 23 35.10 -5.63 25.24
N THR A 24 35.35 -4.74 26.20
CA THR A 24 34.56 -3.52 26.38
C THR A 24 34.77 -2.51 25.24
N ILE A 25 36.00 -2.37 24.72
CA ILE A 25 36.28 -1.50 23.57
C ILE A 25 35.65 -2.08 22.29
N GLY A 26 35.69 -3.41 22.10
CA GLY A 26 35.04 -4.07 20.96
C GLY A 26 33.52 -3.87 20.94
N PHE A 27 32.85 -3.96 22.09
CA PHE A 27 31.41 -3.70 22.19
C PHE A 27 31.05 -2.23 21.96
N LEU A 28 31.86 -1.28 22.44
CA LEU A 28 31.61 0.16 22.22
C LEU A 28 31.79 0.57 20.75
N ALA A 29 32.73 -0.06 20.02
CA ALA A 29 32.96 0.20 18.60
C ALA A 29 31.83 -0.31 17.69
N LEU A 30 31.12 -1.36 18.09
CA LEU A 30 29.98 -1.92 17.33
C LEU A 30 28.70 -1.09 17.43
N TYR A 31 28.50 -0.32 18.52
CA TYR A 31 27.35 0.60 18.64
C TYR A 31 27.55 1.93 17.89
N GLY A 32 28.78 2.29 17.54
CA GLY A 32 29.09 3.56 16.87
C GLY A 32 28.89 3.58 15.35
N LEU A 33 28.55 2.44 14.73
CA LEU A 33 28.40 2.31 13.28
C LEU A 33 26.95 2.40 12.79
N SER A 34 25.99 2.51 13.70
CA SER A 34 24.59 2.73 13.34
C SER A 34 24.36 4.21 13.07
N SER A 35 24.78 4.70 11.89
CA SER A 35 24.25 5.98 11.41
C SER A 35 22.74 5.84 11.27
N PRO A 36 21.93 6.77 11.83
CA PRO A 36 20.51 6.77 11.54
C PRO A 36 20.35 6.90 10.03
N ALA A 37 19.71 5.92 9.41
CA ALA A 37 19.30 6.06 8.02
C ALA A 37 18.32 7.23 7.96
N GLY A 38 18.79 8.38 7.49
CA GLY A 38 17.94 9.52 7.21
C GLY A 38 17.02 9.13 6.05
N ALA A 39 15.86 8.58 6.35
CA ALA A 39 14.81 8.38 5.37
C ALA A 39 14.18 9.76 5.09
N GLU A 40 14.77 10.48 4.15
CA GLU A 40 14.18 11.73 3.65
C GLU A 40 12.97 11.39 2.78
N ILE A 41 11.82 11.99 3.09
CA ILE A 41 10.64 11.90 2.23
C ILE A 41 10.81 12.90 1.10
N VAL A 42 10.98 12.38 -0.11
CA VAL A 42 11.13 13.20 -1.32
C VAL A 42 9.96 12.93 -2.27
N LEU A 43 9.34 13.99 -2.78
CA LEU A 43 8.37 13.87 -3.87
C LEU A 43 9.10 13.46 -5.16
N LEU A 44 8.88 12.22 -5.57
CA LEU A 44 9.49 11.65 -6.78
C LEU A 44 8.78 12.12 -8.05
N GLY A 45 7.44 12.25 -8.02
CA GLY A 45 6.68 12.81 -9.12
C GLY A 45 5.19 12.98 -8.80
N SER A 46 4.49 13.71 -9.66
CA SER A 46 3.05 13.92 -9.61
C SER A 46 2.41 13.73 -10.98
N VAL A 47 1.17 13.27 -10.98
CA VAL A 47 0.32 13.16 -12.17
C VAL A 47 -1.11 13.48 -11.75
N SER A 48 -1.89 14.03 -12.67
CA SER A 48 -3.32 14.27 -12.48
C SER A 48 -4.10 13.65 -13.62
N THR A 49 -5.31 13.17 -13.31
CA THR A 49 -6.28 12.68 -14.28
C THR A 49 -7.47 13.63 -14.31
N ALA A 50 -8.10 13.77 -15.48
CA ALA A 50 -9.32 14.57 -15.57
C ALA A 50 -10.47 13.86 -14.83
N GLY A 51 -11.35 14.60 -14.17
CA GLY A 51 -12.48 14.01 -13.42
C GLY A 51 -13.49 13.26 -14.29
N ASN A 52 -13.46 13.48 -15.61
CA ASN A 52 -14.26 12.77 -16.61
C ASN A 52 -13.48 11.69 -17.37
N THR A 53 -12.32 11.25 -16.84
CA THR A 53 -11.53 10.19 -17.47
C THR A 53 -12.35 8.90 -17.53
N PRO A 54 -12.61 8.35 -18.73
CA PRO A 54 -13.31 7.09 -18.85
C PRO A 54 -12.42 5.93 -18.42
N ASP A 55 -13.02 4.92 -17.81
CA ASP A 55 -12.39 3.67 -17.46
C ASP A 55 -12.50 2.62 -18.60
N ARG A 56 -11.97 1.42 -18.34
CA ARG A 56 -12.02 0.28 -19.28
C ARG A 56 -13.08 -0.75 -18.91
N SER A 57 -14.14 -0.38 -18.18
CA SER A 57 -15.20 -1.29 -17.77
C SER A 57 -16.07 -1.80 -18.92
N GLY A 58 -16.15 -1.02 -20.01
CA GLY A 58 -17.09 -1.27 -21.11
C GLY A 58 -18.53 -0.84 -20.83
N LEU A 59 -18.79 -0.27 -19.64
CA LEU A 59 -20.08 0.33 -19.32
C LEU A 59 -20.29 1.58 -20.19
N SER A 60 -21.50 1.75 -20.72
CA SER A 60 -21.82 2.87 -21.63
C SER A 60 -23.08 3.62 -21.23
N ASP A 61 -23.75 3.14 -20.18
CA ASP A 61 -24.92 3.75 -19.56
C ASP A 61 -24.53 4.92 -18.66
N SER A 62 -25.55 5.61 -18.19
CA SER A 62 -25.43 6.67 -17.19
C SER A 62 -26.13 6.25 -15.90
N ILE A 63 -25.55 6.63 -14.77
CA ILE A 63 -26.07 6.38 -13.43
C ILE A 63 -26.46 7.69 -12.74
N GLY A 64 -27.38 7.61 -11.78
CA GLY A 64 -27.82 8.77 -11.00
C GLY A 64 -28.29 9.93 -11.89
N GLN A 65 -27.74 11.12 -11.67
CA GLN A 65 -28.10 12.35 -12.38
C GLN A 65 -27.42 12.49 -13.76
N GLY A 66 -27.36 11.41 -14.55
CA GLY A 66 -26.75 11.41 -15.88
C GLY A 66 -25.23 11.29 -15.87
N THR A 67 -24.64 10.86 -14.76
CA THR A 67 -23.20 10.63 -14.64
C THR A 67 -22.80 9.42 -15.48
N PRO A 68 -21.76 9.49 -16.33
CA PRO A 68 -21.26 8.30 -17.04
C PRO A 68 -20.89 7.18 -16.06
N HIS A 69 -21.33 5.96 -16.33
CA HIS A 69 -21.07 4.83 -15.44
C HIS A 69 -19.61 4.33 -15.52
N ASN A 70 -18.91 4.67 -16.60
CA ASN A 70 -17.52 4.29 -16.86
C ASN A 70 -16.52 5.37 -16.43
N LEU A 71 -16.74 6.09 -15.32
CA LEU A 71 -15.72 7.00 -14.80
C LEU A 71 -14.62 6.22 -14.07
N PHE A 72 -13.36 6.65 -14.21
CA PHE A 72 -12.23 6.14 -13.42
C PHE A 72 -12.41 6.34 -11.91
N GLY A 73 -13.09 7.42 -11.51
CA GLY A 73 -13.40 7.69 -10.10
C GLY A 73 -12.24 8.28 -9.29
N ALA A 74 -12.51 8.59 -8.02
CA ALA A 74 -11.52 9.06 -7.06
C ALA A 74 -10.89 7.85 -6.34
N VAL A 75 -9.56 7.83 -6.24
CA VAL A 75 -8.82 6.68 -5.69
C VAL A 75 -8.86 6.70 -4.17
N SER A 76 -9.54 5.73 -3.55
CA SER A 76 -9.54 5.47 -2.10
C SER A 76 -8.38 4.55 -1.69
N GLY A 77 -8.03 3.59 -2.55
CA GLY A 77 -6.96 2.62 -2.30
C GLY A 77 -5.95 2.51 -3.44
N LEU A 78 -4.67 2.33 -3.10
CA LEU A 78 -3.61 2.05 -4.07
C LEU A 78 -2.68 0.94 -3.53
N GLU A 79 -2.43 -0.07 -4.35
CA GLU A 79 -1.58 -1.22 -4.00
C GLU A 79 -0.54 -1.45 -5.09
N HIS A 80 0.74 -1.58 -4.71
CA HIS A 80 1.81 -1.91 -5.65
C HIS A 80 1.83 -3.41 -5.94
N VAL A 81 1.89 -3.78 -7.22
CA VAL A 81 1.88 -5.19 -7.65
C VAL A 81 3.13 -5.61 -8.44
N GLY A 82 4.15 -4.74 -8.47
CA GLY A 82 5.42 -5.00 -9.15
C GLY A 82 5.73 -3.98 -10.25
N ASP A 83 7.01 -3.72 -10.47
CA ASP A 83 7.51 -2.72 -11.42
C ASP A 83 6.79 -1.36 -11.24
N ASN A 84 6.18 -0.86 -12.32
CA ASN A 84 5.39 0.37 -12.35
C ASN A 84 3.88 0.10 -12.26
N HIS A 85 3.46 -1.12 -11.91
CA HIS A 85 2.06 -1.50 -11.90
C HIS A 85 1.43 -1.39 -10.51
N TYR A 86 0.22 -0.86 -10.50
CA TYR A 86 -0.57 -0.67 -9.31
C TYR A 86 -2.01 -1.09 -9.54
N LEU A 87 -2.67 -1.55 -8.48
CA LEU A 87 -4.11 -1.61 -8.42
C LEU A 87 -4.61 -0.32 -7.77
N ALA A 88 -5.53 0.37 -8.44
CA ALA A 88 -6.22 1.55 -7.93
C ALA A 88 -7.69 1.21 -7.68
N LEU A 89 -8.16 1.43 -6.46
CA LEU A 89 -9.53 1.21 -6.03
C LEU A 89 -10.23 2.56 -5.97
N PRO A 90 -11.28 2.78 -6.77
CA PRO A 90 -12.14 3.93 -6.58
C PRO A 90 -13.03 3.76 -5.33
N ASP A 91 -13.37 4.89 -4.75
CA ASP A 91 -14.41 5.07 -3.73
C ASP A 91 -15.80 4.56 -4.21
N ARG A 92 -16.81 4.51 -3.33
CA ARG A 92 -18.21 4.11 -3.58
C ARG A 92 -18.95 4.94 -4.64
N GLY A 93 -18.27 5.87 -5.27
CA GLY A 93 -18.70 6.54 -6.49
C GLY A 93 -19.33 7.91 -6.25
N PRO A 94 -19.84 8.53 -7.32
CA PRO A 94 -20.29 9.92 -7.30
C PRO A 94 -21.38 10.21 -6.27
N PHE A 95 -21.35 11.44 -5.75
CA PHE A 95 -22.36 11.98 -4.84
C PHE A 95 -22.52 11.16 -3.56
N ASP A 96 -21.41 10.69 -2.98
CA ASP A 96 -21.39 10.04 -1.68
C ASP A 96 -22.28 8.78 -1.61
N GLY A 97 -22.18 7.94 -2.64
CA GLY A 97 -23.00 6.72 -2.74
C GLY A 97 -24.47 6.97 -3.12
N ALA A 98 -24.83 8.15 -3.65
CA ALA A 98 -26.18 8.40 -4.18
C ALA A 98 -26.38 7.89 -5.63
N SER A 99 -25.44 7.08 -6.15
CA SER A 99 -25.52 6.51 -7.49
C SER A 99 -25.15 5.03 -7.49
N GLN A 100 -25.67 4.29 -8.47
CA GLN A 100 -25.44 2.85 -8.66
C GLN A 100 -24.08 2.57 -9.30
N PHE A 101 -23.02 3.24 -8.82
CA PHE A 101 -21.66 3.05 -9.32
C PHE A 101 -21.19 1.63 -8.98
N GLN A 102 -21.04 0.79 -10.00
CA GLN A 102 -20.55 -0.56 -9.80
C GLN A 102 -19.12 -0.53 -9.27
N CYS A 103 -18.85 -1.15 -8.13
CA CYS A 103 -17.54 -1.17 -7.53
C CYS A 103 -16.55 -1.91 -8.44
N ARG A 104 -15.29 -1.46 -8.46
CA ARG A 104 -14.27 -1.94 -9.39
C ARG A 104 -12.88 -1.67 -8.83
N PHE A 105 -11.86 -2.29 -9.41
CA PHE A 105 -10.50 -1.78 -9.30
C PHE A 105 -9.88 -1.68 -10.68
N HIS A 106 -8.84 -0.88 -10.80
CA HIS A 106 -8.13 -0.61 -12.03
C HIS A 106 -6.70 -1.11 -11.93
N THR A 107 -6.21 -1.78 -12.97
CA THR A 107 -4.76 -1.95 -13.14
C THR A 107 -4.24 -0.73 -13.88
N ILE A 108 -3.30 -0.03 -13.25
CA ILE A 108 -2.68 1.17 -13.79
C ILE A 108 -1.16 1.00 -13.85
N GLU A 109 -0.56 1.70 -14.80
CA GLU A 109 0.89 1.90 -14.85
C GLU A 109 1.21 3.33 -14.38
N LEU A 110 2.07 3.46 -13.38
CA LEU A 110 2.63 4.71 -12.89
C LEU A 110 4.14 4.71 -13.07
N SER A 111 4.65 5.48 -14.04
CA SER A 111 6.09 5.58 -14.29
C SER A 111 6.62 6.96 -13.89
N ILE A 112 7.75 6.99 -13.16
CA ILE A 112 8.42 8.22 -12.74
C ILE A 112 9.65 8.44 -13.64
N PRO A 113 9.77 9.58 -14.35
CA PRO A 113 10.96 9.87 -15.15
C PRO A 113 12.22 9.98 -14.29
N THR A 114 13.35 9.51 -14.83
CA THR A 114 14.62 9.41 -14.09
C THR A 114 15.42 10.72 -14.00
N ALA A 115 14.94 11.84 -14.56
CA ALA A 115 15.74 13.07 -14.61
C ALA A 115 14.91 14.35 -14.55
N GLY A 116 15.07 15.12 -13.46
CA GLY A 116 14.77 16.56 -13.32
C GLY A 116 13.30 16.98 -13.37
N ASP A 117 12.50 16.28 -14.16
CA ASP A 117 11.06 16.46 -14.33
C ASP A 117 10.31 15.54 -13.38
N ARG A 118 9.59 16.14 -12.43
CA ARG A 118 8.75 15.44 -11.46
C ARG A 118 7.38 15.08 -12.04
N SER A 119 7.24 15.01 -13.36
CA SER A 119 6.00 14.62 -14.02
C SER A 119 5.89 13.11 -14.14
N ALA A 120 5.14 12.48 -13.24
CA ALA A 120 4.82 11.07 -13.38
C ALA A 120 3.88 10.86 -14.58
N ARG A 121 3.89 9.65 -15.15
CA ARG A 121 2.98 9.26 -16.23
C ARG A 121 2.01 8.22 -15.71
N PHE A 122 0.76 8.34 -16.14
CA PHE A 122 -0.34 7.45 -15.78
C PHE A 122 -0.90 6.79 -17.05
N HIS A 123 -1.06 5.47 -17.00
CA HIS A 123 -1.82 4.73 -18.01
C HIS A 123 -2.81 3.79 -17.35
N LEU A 124 -4.10 3.92 -17.71
CA LEU A 124 -5.10 2.94 -17.33
C LEU A 124 -5.02 1.72 -18.28
N LEU A 125 -4.66 0.56 -17.73
CA LEU A 125 -4.46 -0.67 -18.48
C LEU A 125 -5.73 -1.53 -18.52
N GLN A 126 -6.40 -1.69 -17.37
CA GLN A 126 -7.55 -2.57 -17.23
C GLN A 126 -8.50 -2.09 -16.13
N THR A 127 -9.79 -2.43 -16.26
CA THR A 127 -10.79 -2.34 -15.18
C THR A 127 -11.32 -3.73 -14.87
N THR A 128 -11.40 -4.07 -13.59
CA THR A 128 -12.04 -5.29 -13.10
C THR A 128 -13.26 -4.90 -12.27
N LEU A 129 -14.45 -5.29 -12.72
CA LEU A 129 -15.71 -5.03 -12.02
C LEU A 129 -15.93 -6.04 -10.90
N LEU A 130 -16.32 -5.57 -9.72
CA LEU A 130 -16.62 -6.40 -8.56
C LEU A 130 -18.04 -6.94 -8.61
N LYS A 131 -18.18 -8.22 -8.22
CA LYS A 131 -19.42 -8.98 -8.26
C LYS A 131 -19.42 -10.01 -7.13
N THR A 132 -20.61 -10.48 -6.74
CA THR A 132 -20.78 -11.66 -5.88
C THR A 132 -20.36 -12.93 -6.63
N GLU A 133 -20.30 -14.06 -5.91
CA GLU A 133 -20.02 -15.38 -6.49
C GLU A 133 -21.08 -15.79 -7.54
N GLU A 134 -22.31 -15.32 -7.39
CA GLU A 134 -23.42 -15.51 -8.34
C GLU A 134 -23.36 -14.56 -9.55
N GLY A 135 -22.36 -13.68 -9.60
CA GLY A 135 -22.17 -12.71 -10.68
C GLY A 135 -23.02 -11.44 -10.55
N VAL A 136 -23.62 -11.19 -9.39
CA VAL A 136 -24.41 -9.98 -9.14
C VAL A 136 -23.47 -8.80 -8.88
N PRO A 137 -23.65 -7.63 -9.53
CA PRO A 137 -22.83 -6.45 -9.28
C PRO A 137 -22.83 -6.02 -7.81
N LEU A 138 -21.64 -5.73 -7.28
CA LEU A 138 -21.49 -4.94 -6.05
C LEU A 138 -21.48 -3.47 -6.44
N VAL A 139 -22.21 -2.63 -5.70
CA VAL A 139 -22.41 -1.21 -6.03
C VAL A 139 -22.13 -0.34 -4.81
N GLY A 140 -21.69 0.89 -5.02
CA GLY A 140 -21.44 1.84 -3.94
C GLY A 140 -22.68 2.56 -3.39
N ALA A 141 -23.86 2.20 -3.89
CA ALA A 141 -25.09 2.88 -3.56
C ALA A 141 -25.54 2.63 -2.11
N LEU A 142 -25.89 3.69 -1.37
CA LEU A 142 -26.38 3.59 0.02
C LEU A 142 -27.66 2.75 0.11
N GLU A 143 -28.55 2.86 -0.88
CA GLU A 143 -29.79 2.09 -0.92
C GLU A 143 -29.59 0.59 -1.17
N ALA A 144 -28.39 0.16 -1.58
CA ALA A 144 -28.08 -1.26 -1.79
C ALA A 144 -27.76 -2.01 -0.48
N PHE A 145 -27.79 -1.31 0.66
CA PHE A 145 -27.66 -1.90 1.99
C PHE A 145 -28.98 -2.53 2.44
N ASN A 146 -28.97 -3.83 2.74
CA ASN A 146 -30.16 -4.55 3.19
C ASN A 146 -30.22 -4.58 4.73
N THR A 147 -31.03 -3.70 5.32
CA THR A 147 -31.17 -3.58 6.78
C THR A 147 -31.85 -4.79 7.44
N GLN A 148 -32.60 -5.60 6.69
CA GLN A 148 -33.30 -6.77 7.21
C GLN A 148 -32.42 -8.02 7.16
N VAL A 149 -31.63 -8.15 6.11
CA VAL A 149 -30.72 -9.28 5.89
C VAL A 149 -29.37 -8.74 5.39
N PRO A 150 -28.49 -8.24 6.29
CA PRO A 150 -27.24 -7.59 5.91
C PRO A 150 -26.31 -8.46 5.06
N SER A 151 -26.36 -9.79 5.21
CA SER A 151 -25.60 -10.72 4.37
C SER A 151 -26.02 -10.77 2.90
N LYS A 152 -27.15 -10.13 2.56
CA LYS A 152 -27.63 -9.95 1.18
C LYS A 152 -27.45 -8.52 0.66
N SER A 153 -26.73 -7.66 1.40
CA SER A 153 -26.37 -6.33 0.92
C SER A 153 -25.50 -6.43 -0.32
N LEU A 154 -25.80 -5.59 -1.30
CA LEU A 154 -24.97 -5.40 -2.49
C LEU A 154 -24.15 -4.11 -2.41
N ARG A 155 -24.40 -3.29 -1.38
CA ARG A 155 -23.59 -2.12 -1.05
C ARG A 155 -22.18 -2.57 -0.69
N LEU A 156 -21.19 -1.97 -1.36
CA LEU A 156 -19.79 -2.04 -0.98
C LEU A 156 -19.20 -0.63 -1.01
N ASP A 157 -18.44 -0.28 0.01
CA ASP A 157 -17.78 1.01 0.20
C ASP A 157 -16.27 0.83 0.31
N PRO A 158 -15.58 0.78 -0.84
CA PRO A 158 -14.23 0.27 -0.89
C PRO A 158 -13.21 1.31 -0.41
N GLU A 159 -12.50 1.01 0.69
CA GLU A 159 -11.51 1.93 1.28
C GLU A 159 -10.05 1.49 1.11
N ALA A 160 -9.81 0.19 0.96
CA ALA A 160 -8.47 -0.34 0.78
C ALA A 160 -8.51 -1.64 -0.02
N LEU A 161 -7.38 -1.95 -0.66
CA LEU A 161 -7.18 -3.23 -1.32
C LEU A 161 -5.80 -3.79 -0.99
N ARG A 162 -5.68 -5.12 -0.97
CA ARG A 162 -4.41 -5.85 -0.81
C ARG A 162 -4.35 -7.03 -1.75
N VAL A 163 -3.15 -7.32 -2.26
CA VAL A 163 -2.89 -8.56 -2.99
C VAL A 163 -2.30 -9.59 -2.04
N GLY A 164 -2.93 -10.75 -1.95
CA GLY A 164 -2.44 -11.89 -1.18
C GLY A 164 -1.71 -12.93 -2.03
N SER A 165 -1.42 -14.07 -1.41
CA SER A 165 -0.93 -15.24 -2.13
C SER A 165 -1.97 -15.76 -3.13
N LEU A 166 -1.51 -16.35 -4.25
CA LEU A 166 -2.36 -16.93 -5.30
C LEU A 166 -3.24 -15.90 -6.05
N ASP A 167 -2.71 -14.69 -6.26
CA ASP A 167 -3.39 -13.60 -7.01
C ASP A 167 -4.75 -13.19 -6.43
N ALA A 168 -5.00 -13.51 -5.16
CA ALA A 168 -6.20 -13.09 -4.46
C ALA A 168 -6.15 -11.58 -4.18
N VAL A 169 -7.24 -10.87 -4.47
CA VAL A 169 -7.42 -9.46 -4.12
C VAL A 169 -8.42 -9.38 -2.96
N TYR A 170 -7.99 -8.79 -1.86
CA TYR A 170 -8.84 -8.47 -0.72
C TYR A 170 -9.21 -7.01 -0.77
N VAL A 171 -10.49 -6.69 -0.58
CA VAL A 171 -11.02 -5.32 -0.55
C VAL A 171 -11.72 -5.11 0.78
N SER A 172 -11.44 -4.01 1.47
CA SER A 172 -12.16 -3.64 2.70
C SER A 172 -13.42 -2.83 2.39
N ASP A 173 -14.40 -2.92 3.28
CA ASP A 173 -15.68 -2.18 3.25
C ASP A 173 -15.75 -1.25 4.48
N GLU A 174 -16.29 -0.03 4.34
CA GLU A 174 -16.54 0.93 5.45
C GLU A 174 -17.90 0.77 6.13
#